data_AF-M0B7C9-F1
#
_entry.id   AF-M0B7C9-F1
#
_cell.length_a   1.000
_cell.length_b   1.000
_cell.length_c   1.000
_cell.angle_alpha   90.00
_cell.angle_beta   90.00
_cell.angle_gamma   90.00
#
_symmetry.space_group_name_H-M   'P 1'
#
loop_
_entity.id
_entity.type
_entity.pdbx_description
1 polymer ?
#
loop_
_entity_poly.entity_id
_entity_poly.type
_entity_poly.pdbx_seq_one_letter_code
_entity_poly.pdbx_strand_id
1 'polypeptide(L)'
;MNEADPTFVRRKFTITERLDQTLQEMAARHYQGNVSLCLRAAIESHRETLEGDGQFAVRQVVRQLDTLQQAMQELQADVDNALVERDEVQKETQLRSAVWGVELTEGMQTIIDALNSSGSPLRIEDLLEQTELNPPQLQKNLGRLVDLGFVVETTDGKQRYGRAGQINASKNRGGLQ
;
A
#
# COMPACT_ATOMS: atom_id res chain seq x y z
N MET A 1 -2.30 61.14 11.88
CA MET A 1 -2.32 59.77 12.42
C MET A 1 -1.48 59.79 13.68
N ASN A 2 -2.10 59.61 14.84
CA ASN A 2 -1.42 59.76 16.14
C ASN A 2 -0.48 58.57 16.36
N GLU A 3 0.81 58.85 16.49
CA GLU A 3 1.76 57.94 17.13
C GLU A 3 1.30 57.76 18.58
N ALA A 4 0.75 56.58 18.88
CA ALA A 4 0.38 56.25 20.25
C ALA A 4 1.67 56.09 21.05
N ASP A 5 1.88 56.96 22.04
CA ASP A 5 2.99 56.84 22.98
C ASP A 5 3.04 55.43 23.58
N PRO A 6 4.23 54.82 23.72
CA PRO A 6 4.35 53.48 24.26
C PRO A 6 3.76 53.41 25.67
N THR A 7 2.78 52.53 25.85
CA THR A 7 2.13 52.32 27.16
C THR A 7 3.04 51.48 28.05
N PHE A 8 3.75 52.12 28.98
CA PHE A 8 4.62 51.42 29.92
C PHE A 8 3.85 50.86 31.12
N VAL A 9 3.92 49.55 31.33
CA VAL A 9 3.35 48.87 32.50
C VAL A 9 4.46 48.47 33.46
N ARG A 10 4.46 49.01 34.68
CA ARG A 10 5.44 48.64 35.72
C ARG A 10 4.86 47.56 36.63
N ARG A 11 5.51 46.40 36.67
CA ARG A 11 5.20 45.31 37.60
C ARG A 11 6.31 45.17 38.64
N LYS A 12 5.94 44.99 39.91
CA LYS A 12 6.86 44.65 41.00
C LYS A 12 6.75 43.14 41.25
N PHE A 13 7.88 42.46 41.26
CA PHE A 13 7.98 41.04 41.56
C PHE A 13 9.06 40.81 42.61
N THR A 14 8.91 39.75 43.38
CA THR A 14 9.90 39.33 44.39
C THR A 14 10.61 38.10 43.87
N ILE A 15 11.94 38.12 43.86
CA ILE A 15 12.79 36.98 43.55
C ILE A 15 13.73 36.70 44.72
N THR A 16 14.28 35.50 44.76
CA THR A 16 15.29 35.13 45.75
C THR A 16 16.61 35.83 45.47
N GLU A 17 17.43 36.02 46.50
CA GLU A 17 18.77 36.65 46.36
C GLU A 17 19.65 35.93 45.34
N ARG A 18 19.60 34.59 45.30
CA ARG A 18 20.33 33.78 44.33
C ARG A 18 19.91 34.09 42.89
N LEU A 19 18.62 34.30 42.65
CA LEU A 19 18.11 34.65 41.32
C LEU A 19 18.49 36.07 40.95
N ASP A 20 18.48 37.01 41.90
CA ASP A 20 18.92 38.39 41.66
C ASP A 20 20.42 38.43 41.29
N GLN A 21 21.27 37.71 42.01
CA GLN A 21 22.69 37.57 41.68
C GLN A 21 22.89 36.98 40.28
N THR A 22 22.18 35.90 39.96
CA THR A 22 22.25 35.26 38.64
C THR A 22 21.83 36.24 37.53
N LEU A 23 20.77 37.00 37.76
CA LEU A 23 20.26 37.99 36.83
C LEU A 23 21.26 39.14 36.62
N GLN A 24 21.89 39.62 37.70
CA GLN A 24 22.94 40.63 37.63
C GLN A 24 24.17 40.13 36.87
N GLU A 25 24.61 38.89 37.11
CA GLU A 25 25.73 38.28 36.38
C GLU A 25 25.43 38.17 34.88
N MET A 26 24.24 37.68 34.53
CA MET A 26 23.81 37.57 33.13
C MET A 26 23.72 38.95 32.47
N ALA A 27 23.18 39.94 33.17
CA ALA A 27 23.11 41.31 32.67
C ALA A 27 24.51 41.90 32.47
N ALA A 28 25.43 41.68 33.40
CA ALA A 28 26.82 42.14 33.30
C ALA A 28 27.55 41.52 32.10
N ARG A 29 27.36 40.21 31.88
CA ARG A 29 28.05 39.47 30.79
C ARG A 29 27.51 39.81 29.41
N HIS A 30 26.19 39.95 29.25
CA HIS A 30 25.56 39.98 27.92
C HIS A 30 24.86 41.31 27.59
N TYR A 31 24.59 42.15 28.60
CA TYR A 31 23.77 43.36 28.45
C TYR A 31 24.38 44.58 29.15
N GLN A 32 25.71 44.61 29.36
CA GLN A 32 26.43 45.74 29.97
C GLN A 32 25.90 46.15 31.36
N GLY A 33 25.40 45.18 32.12
CA GLY A 33 24.80 45.39 33.44
C GLY A 33 23.33 45.85 33.41
N ASN A 34 22.71 45.97 32.22
CA ASN A 34 21.32 46.39 32.11
C ASN A 34 20.36 45.21 32.38
N VAL A 35 19.94 45.09 33.64
CA VAL A 35 19.01 44.05 34.11
C VAL A 35 17.65 44.14 33.40
N SER A 36 17.15 45.36 33.13
CA SER A 36 15.86 45.52 32.46
C SER A 36 15.90 45.03 31.01
N LEU A 37 17.01 45.25 30.31
CA LEU A 37 17.21 44.74 28.95
C LEU A 37 17.34 43.21 28.96
N CYS A 38 18.09 42.66 29.91
CA CYS A 38 18.24 41.22 30.08
C CYS A 38 16.87 40.53 30.29
N LEU A 39 16.02 41.07 31.16
CA LEU A 39 14.66 40.54 31.38
C LEU A 39 13.78 40.62 30.12
N ARG A 40 13.80 41.74 29.39
CA ARG A 40 13.03 41.87 28.15
C ARG A 40 13.48 40.85 27.10
N ALA A 41 14.78 40.69 26.92
CA ALA A 41 15.34 39.73 25.98
C ALA A 41 15.01 38.28 26.39
N ALA A 42 15.07 37.96 27.68
CA ALA A 42 14.69 36.64 28.18
C ALA A 42 13.20 36.34 27.95
N ILE A 43 12.31 37.31 28.19
CA ILE A 43 10.87 37.17 27.92
C ILE A 43 10.64 36.95 26.42
N GLU A 44 11.27 37.75 25.57
CA GLU A 44 11.09 37.65 24.11
C GLU A 44 11.62 36.33 23.57
N SER A 45 12.81 35.91 23.99
CA SER A 45 13.41 34.63 23.62
C SER A 45 12.55 33.45 24.10
N HIS A 46 12.01 33.53 25.31
CA HIS A 46 11.12 32.48 25.82
C HIS A 46 9.79 32.44 25.06
N ARG A 47 9.23 33.60 24.70
CA ARG A 47 8.06 33.69 23.83
C ARG A 47 8.34 33.07 22.46
N GLU A 48 9.44 33.44 21.81
CA GLU A 48 9.86 32.87 20.52
C GLU A 48 10.06 31.36 20.59
N THR A 49 10.56 30.84 21.71
CA THR A 49 10.72 29.40 21.93
C THR A 49 9.36 28.70 22.06
N LEU A 50 8.46 29.24 22.89
CA LEU A 50 7.12 28.67 23.10
C LEU A 50 6.24 28.75 21.84
N GLU A 51 6.28 29.88 21.15
CA GLU A 51 5.56 30.08 19.88
C GLU A 51 6.23 29.30 18.74
N GLY A 52 7.56 29.18 18.76
CA GLY A 52 8.35 28.39 17.83
C GLY A 52 8.01 26.91 17.92
N ASP A 53 7.97 26.34 19.13
CA ASP A 53 7.56 24.96 19.36
C ASP A 53 6.12 24.70 18.88
N GLY A 54 5.21 25.66 19.10
CA GLY A 54 3.86 25.60 18.55
C GLY A 54 3.83 25.59 17.02
N GLN A 55 4.64 26.43 16.37
CA GLN A 55 4.74 26.48 14.91
C GLN A 55 5.40 25.23 14.32
N PHE A 56 6.42 24.66 14.99
CA PHE A 56 7.03 23.40 14.59
C PHE A 56 6.06 22.23 14.72
N ALA A 57 5.31 22.15 15.83
CA ALA A 57 4.26 21.14 16.02
C ALA A 57 3.17 21.25 14.95
N VAL A 58 2.69 22.47 14.64
CA VAL A 58 1.71 22.69 13.57
C VAL A 58 2.26 22.30 12.21
N ARG A 59 3.51 22.67 11.87
CA ARG A 59 4.15 22.26 10.61
C ARG A 59 4.32 20.75 10.49
N GLN A 60 4.59 20.06 11.60
CA GLN A 60 4.69 18.61 11.63
C GLN A 60 3.34 17.95 11.39
N VAL A 61 2.27 18.48 12.00
CA VAL A 61 0.90 18.01 11.76
C VAL A 61 0.47 18.25 10.31
N VAL A 62 0.77 19.42 9.74
CA VAL A 62 0.48 19.71 8.32
C VAL A 62 1.18 18.72 7.39
N ARG A 63 2.47 18.42 7.62
CA ARG A 63 3.19 17.41 6.84
C ARG A 63 2.59 16.01 6.98
N GLN A 64 2.13 15.65 8.18
CA GLN A 64 1.45 14.37 8.40
C GLN A 64 0.11 14.32 7.65
N LEU A 65 -0.64 15.42 7.62
CA LEU A 65 -1.87 15.53 6.84
C LEU A 65 -1.62 15.46 5.34
N ASP A 66 -0.59 16.14 4.82
CA ASP A 66 -0.21 16.07 3.40
C ASP A 66 0.17 14.63 3.00
N THR A 67 0.92 13.93 3.85
CA THR A 67 1.30 12.52 3.63
C THR A 67 0.07 11.61 3.65
N LEU A 68 -0.87 11.85 4.56
CA LEU A 68 -2.10 11.09 4.68
C LEU A 68 -3.03 11.34 3.48
N GLN A 69 -3.10 12.58 3.00
CA GLN A 69 -3.83 12.95 1.80
C GLN A 69 -3.25 12.29 0.55
N GLN A 70 -1.92 12.22 0.43
CA GLN A 70 -1.26 11.47 -0.65
C GLN A 70 -1.55 9.97 -0.56
N ALA A 71 -1.45 9.37 0.63
CA ALA A 71 -1.78 7.96 0.83
C ALA A 71 -3.27 7.67 0.53
N MET A 72 -4.19 8.59 0.83
CA MET A 72 -5.60 8.46 0.44
C MET A 72 -5.80 8.54 -1.08
N GLN A 73 -5.06 9.41 -1.77
CA GLN A 73 -5.11 9.50 -3.23
C GLN A 73 -4.54 8.24 -3.89
N GLU A 74 -3.45 7.69 -3.37
CA GLU A 74 -2.88 6.42 -3.81
C GLU A 74 -3.85 5.26 -3.56
N LEU A 75 -4.43 5.17 -2.35
CA LEU A 75 -5.43 4.15 -2.03
C LEU A 75 -6.67 4.27 -2.92
N GLN A 76 -7.10 5.49 -3.23
CA GLN A 76 -8.24 5.71 -4.13
C GLN A 76 -7.90 5.31 -5.57
N ALA A 77 -6.69 5.62 -6.04
CA ALA A 77 -6.21 5.17 -7.33
C ALA A 77 -6.08 3.63 -7.39
N ASP A 78 -5.63 2.99 -6.32
CA ASP A 78 -5.54 1.53 -6.20
C ASP A 78 -6.93 0.89 -6.18
N VAL A 79 -7.92 1.50 -5.53
CA VAL A 79 -9.31 1.04 -5.55
C VAL A 79 -9.92 1.21 -6.94
N ASP A 80 -9.68 2.34 -7.61
CA ASP A 80 -10.17 2.57 -8.97
C ASP A 80 -9.50 1.61 -9.96
N ASN A 81 -8.19 1.35 -9.83
CA ASN A 81 -7.48 0.36 -10.63
C ASN A 81 -7.95 -1.08 -10.33
N ALA A 82 -8.17 -1.43 -9.06
CA ALA A 82 -8.70 -2.75 -8.69
C ALA A 82 -10.15 -2.96 -9.15
N LEU A 83 -10.94 -1.90 -9.25
CA LEU A 83 -12.28 -1.95 -9.87
C LEU A 83 -12.19 -2.15 -11.38
N VAL A 84 -11.23 -1.52 -12.06
CA VAL A 84 -10.98 -1.72 -13.50
C VAL A 84 -10.44 -3.12 -13.79
N GLU A 85 -9.48 -3.63 -13.00
CA GLU A 85 -8.96 -4.99 -13.16
C GLU A 85 -10.00 -6.05 -12.80
N ARG A 86 -10.84 -5.83 -11.78
CA ARG A 86 -11.98 -6.73 -11.51
C ARG A 86 -13.02 -6.69 -12.61
N ASP A 87 -13.29 -5.54 -13.21
CA ASP A 87 -14.31 -5.42 -14.26
C ASP A 87 -13.80 -5.97 -15.61
N GLU A 88 -12.50 -5.90 -15.90
CA GLU A 88 -11.89 -6.59 -17.06
C GLU A 88 -11.77 -8.09 -16.85
N VAL A 89 -11.29 -8.56 -15.69
CA VAL A 89 -11.21 -10.00 -15.38
C VAL A 89 -12.61 -10.60 -15.24
N GLN A 90 -13.57 -9.90 -14.65
CA GLN A 90 -14.97 -10.36 -14.61
C GLN A 90 -15.64 -10.26 -15.98
N LYS A 91 -15.38 -9.27 -16.82
CA LYS A 91 -15.92 -9.26 -18.20
C LYS A 91 -15.30 -10.36 -19.05
N GLU A 92 -14.02 -10.67 -18.92
CA GLU A 92 -13.41 -11.78 -19.66
C GLU A 92 -13.90 -13.15 -19.14
N THR A 93 -14.10 -13.28 -17.83
CA THR A 93 -14.64 -14.51 -17.20
C THR A 93 -16.14 -14.67 -17.46
N GLN A 94 -16.93 -13.59 -17.44
CA GLN A 94 -18.36 -13.60 -17.77
C GLN A 94 -18.60 -13.76 -19.27
N LEU A 95 -17.78 -13.17 -20.14
CA LEU A 95 -17.86 -13.40 -21.59
C LEU A 95 -17.48 -14.84 -21.95
N ARG A 96 -16.55 -15.48 -21.24
CA ARG A 96 -16.27 -16.92 -21.45
C ARG A 96 -17.34 -17.84 -20.86
N SER A 97 -17.91 -17.48 -19.71
CA SER A 97 -19.03 -18.19 -19.07
C SER A 97 -20.33 -18.12 -19.91
N ALA A 98 -20.67 -16.94 -20.42
CA ALA A 98 -21.92 -16.71 -21.15
C ALA A 98 -21.95 -17.37 -22.54
N VAL A 99 -20.79 -17.67 -23.14
CA VAL A 99 -20.75 -18.29 -24.47
C VAL A 99 -21.05 -19.81 -24.40
N TRP A 100 -20.89 -20.47 -23.24
CA TRP A 100 -21.08 -21.93 -23.09
C TRP A 100 -22.02 -22.37 -21.94
N GLY A 101 -22.52 -21.44 -21.10
CA GLY A 101 -23.53 -21.73 -20.08
C GLY A 101 -23.04 -22.54 -18.88
N VAL A 102 -21.73 -22.55 -18.62
CA VAL A 102 -21.11 -23.34 -17.55
C VAL A 102 -20.36 -22.45 -16.57
N GLU A 103 -20.79 -22.48 -15.31
CA GLU A 103 -20.11 -21.81 -14.19
C GLU A 103 -18.80 -22.55 -13.87
N LEU A 104 -17.68 -21.99 -14.34
CA LEU A 104 -16.35 -22.43 -13.93
C LEU A 104 -16.13 -22.04 -12.47
N THR A 105 -15.82 -23.01 -11.62
CA THR A 105 -15.45 -22.73 -10.22
C THR A 105 -14.03 -22.18 -10.14
N GLU A 106 -13.72 -21.45 -9.07
CA GLU A 106 -12.37 -20.90 -8.82
C GLU A 106 -11.29 -21.98 -8.92
N GLY A 107 -11.55 -23.17 -8.37
CA GLY A 107 -10.66 -24.33 -8.45
C GLY A 107 -10.55 -25.00 -9.83
N MET A 108 -11.40 -24.66 -10.80
CA MET A 108 -11.23 -25.05 -12.21
C MET A 108 -10.37 -24.04 -12.96
N GLN A 109 -10.51 -22.77 -12.60
CA GLN A 109 -9.76 -21.67 -13.21
C GLN A 109 -8.27 -21.76 -12.86
N THR A 110 -7.95 -22.06 -11.60
CA THR A 110 -6.55 -22.31 -11.18
C THR A 110 -5.88 -23.47 -11.92
N ILE A 111 -6.63 -24.53 -12.24
CA ILE A 111 -6.12 -25.67 -13.04
C ILE A 111 -5.85 -25.23 -14.48
N ILE A 112 -6.73 -24.43 -15.07
CA ILE A 112 -6.54 -23.88 -16.42
C ILE A 112 -5.29 -22.99 -16.47
N ASP A 113 -5.08 -22.16 -15.44
CA ASP A 113 -3.93 -21.25 -15.37
C ASP A 113 -2.60 -21.98 -15.16
N ALA A 114 -2.60 -23.03 -14.33
CA ALA A 114 -1.44 -23.92 -14.19
C ALA A 114 -1.07 -24.59 -15.52
N LEU A 115 -2.08 -25.07 -16.26
CA LEU A 115 -1.88 -25.68 -17.59
C LEU A 115 -1.45 -24.66 -18.67
N ASN A 116 -1.88 -23.40 -18.57
CA ASN A 116 -1.44 -22.34 -19.49
C ASN A 116 0.02 -21.95 -19.23
N SER A 117 0.42 -21.90 -17.96
CA SER A 117 1.77 -21.50 -17.55
C SER A 117 2.84 -22.54 -17.88
N SER A 118 2.49 -23.83 -17.86
CA SER A 118 3.46 -24.92 -18.04
C SER A 118 3.88 -25.17 -19.49
N GLY A 119 3.12 -24.67 -20.47
CA GLY A 119 3.38 -24.85 -21.91
C GLY A 119 3.41 -26.31 -22.40
N SER A 120 3.22 -27.30 -21.52
CA SER A 120 3.35 -28.73 -21.76
C SER A 120 2.37 -29.53 -20.90
N PRO A 121 1.93 -30.73 -21.34
CA PRO A 121 0.97 -31.54 -20.59
C PRO A 121 1.52 -31.97 -19.22
N LEU A 122 0.79 -31.63 -18.15
CA LEU A 122 1.18 -31.88 -16.76
C LEU A 122 0.58 -33.19 -16.23
N ARG A 123 1.26 -33.83 -15.28
CA ARG A 123 0.68 -34.94 -14.51
C ARG A 123 -0.21 -34.40 -13.40
N ILE A 124 -1.05 -35.28 -12.84
CA ILE A 124 -1.86 -34.96 -11.65
C ILE A 124 -0.97 -34.52 -10.49
N GLU A 125 0.18 -35.17 -10.31
CA GLU A 125 1.17 -34.81 -9.28
C GLU A 125 1.68 -33.38 -9.44
N ASP A 126 2.08 -33.01 -10.66
CA ASP A 126 2.55 -31.65 -10.97
C ASP A 126 1.44 -30.60 -10.78
N LEU A 127 0.19 -30.96 -11.10
CA LEU A 127 -0.96 -30.09 -10.89
C LEU A 127 -1.29 -29.91 -9.40
N LEU A 128 -1.12 -30.95 -8.59
CA LEU A 128 -1.30 -30.85 -7.14
C LEU A 128 -0.25 -29.92 -6.52
N GLU A 129 1.00 -30.05 -6.94
CA GLU A 129 2.09 -29.20 -6.46
C GLU A 129 1.91 -27.73 -6.87
N GLN A 130 1.37 -27.46 -8.07
CA GLN A 130 1.22 -26.10 -8.57
C GLN A 130 -0.08 -25.40 -8.12
N THR A 131 -1.14 -26.15 -7.84
CA THR A 131 -2.44 -25.57 -7.51
C THR A 131 -2.75 -25.57 -6.01
N GLU A 132 -1.94 -26.26 -5.20
CA GLU A 132 -2.14 -26.48 -3.75
C GLU A 132 -3.56 -27.02 -3.40
N LEU A 133 -4.29 -27.54 -4.39
CA LEU A 133 -5.65 -28.01 -4.24
C LEU A 133 -5.66 -29.40 -3.58
N ASN A 134 -6.69 -29.64 -2.77
CA ASN A 134 -6.90 -30.96 -2.20
C ASN A 134 -7.08 -32.03 -3.32
N PRO A 135 -6.43 -33.20 -3.23
CA PRO A 135 -6.51 -34.25 -4.25
C PRO A 135 -7.92 -34.61 -4.74
N PRO A 136 -8.95 -34.77 -3.87
CA PRO A 136 -10.30 -35.07 -4.35
C PRO A 136 -10.98 -33.90 -5.06
N GLN A 137 -10.63 -32.65 -4.71
CA GLN A 137 -11.15 -31.46 -5.37
C GLN A 137 -10.50 -31.26 -6.74
N LEU A 138 -9.20 -31.50 -6.84
CA LEU A 138 -8.48 -31.47 -8.10
C LEU A 138 -9.08 -32.47 -9.09
N GLN A 139 -9.26 -33.74 -8.69
CA GLN A 139 -9.82 -34.77 -9.56
C GLN A 139 -11.24 -34.45 -10.03
N LYS A 140 -12.10 -33.94 -9.12
CA LYS A 140 -13.47 -33.55 -9.46
C LYS A 140 -13.51 -32.37 -10.44
N ASN A 141 -12.67 -31.36 -10.23
CA ASN A 141 -12.60 -30.19 -11.11
C ASN A 141 -11.99 -30.55 -12.47
N LEU A 142 -10.95 -31.38 -12.46
CA LEU A 142 -10.27 -31.84 -13.66
C LEU A 142 -11.15 -32.76 -14.51
N GLY A 143 -11.91 -33.68 -13.91
CA GLY A 143 -12.90 -34.49 -14.62
C GLY A 143 -13.97 -33.62 -15.29
N ARG A 144 -14.48 -32.61 -14.59
CA ARG A 144 -15.41 -31.63 -15.18
C ARG A 144 -14.77 -30.84 -16.31
N LEU A 145 -13.51 -30.43 -16.18
CA LEU A 145 -12.78 -29.72 -17.24
C LEU A 145 -12.53 -30.58 -18.48
N VAL A 146 -12.38 -31.90 -18.30
CA VAL A 146 -12.30 -32.87 -19.40
C VAL A 146 -13.66 -33.07 -20.06
N ASP A 147 -14.73 -33.24 -19.28
CA ASP A 147 -16.10 -33.38 -19.79
C ASP A 147 -16.55 -32.14 -20.60
N LEU A 148 -16.10 -30.96 -20.17
CA LEU A 148 -16.34 -29.68 -20.84
C LEU A 148 -15.41 -29.44 -22.04
N GLY A 149 -14.43 -30.32 -22.27
CA GLY A 149 -13.51 -30.23 -23.40
C GLY A 149 -12.47 -29.11 -23.29
N PHE A 150 -12.24 -28.54 -22.11
CA PHE A 150 -11.17 -27.56 -21.89
C PHE A 150 -9.79 -28.23 -21.70
N VAL A 151 -9.79 -29.45 -21.17
CA VAL A 151 -8.61 -30.25 -20.90
C VAL A 151 -8.74 -31.58 -21.63
N VAL A 152 -7.67 -32.06 -22.25
CA VAL A 152 -7.62 -33.36 -22.93
C VAL A 152 -6.62 -34.24 -22.20
N GLU A 153 -7.01 -35.49 -21.96
CA GLU A 153 -6.12 -36.53 -21.46
C GLU A 153 -5.29 -37.08 -22.62
N THR A 154 -3.97 -37.06 -22.46
CA THR A 154 -3.03 -37.59 -23.44
C THR A 154 -2.90 -39.10 -23.21
N THR A 155 -3.22 -39.91 -24.22
CA THR A 155 -3.25 -41.38 -24.16
C THR A 155 -1.86 -42.04 -24.19
N ASP A 156 -0.83 -41.41 -23.62
CA ASP A 156 0.56 -41.85 -23.74
C ASP A 156 1.01 -42.73 -22.54
N GLY A 157 0.09 -43.53 -21.99
CA GLY A 157 0.33 -44.49 -20.90
C GLY A 157 0.64 -43.88 -19.52
N LYS A 158 0.78 -42.55 -19.43
CA LYS A 158 0.89 -41.78 -18.19
C LYS A 158 -0.13 -40.66 -18.29
N GLN A 159 -1.25 -40.77 -17.59
CA GLN A 159 -2.38 -39.82 -17.64
C GLN A 159 -1.87 -38.40 -17.46
N ARG A 160 -1.76 -37.67 -18.57
CA ARG A 160 -1.22 -36.31 -18.65
C ARG A 160 -2.29 -35.41 -19.22
N TYR A 161 -2.50 -34.29 -18.57
CA TYR A 161 -3.55 -33.35 -18.87
C TYR A 161 -2.93 -32.13 -19.53
N GLY A 162 -3.46 -31.76 -20.68
CA GLY A 162 -3.07 -30.55 -21.39
C GLY A 162 -4.30 -29.85 -21.95
N ARG A 163 -4.13 -28.59 -22.34
CA ARG A 163 -5.24 -27.80 -22.88
C ARG A 163 -5.74 -28.36 -24.22
N ALA A 164 -7.05 -28.37 -24.39
CA ALA A 164 -7.68 -28.68 -25.68
C ALA A 164 -7.19 -27.69 -26.75
N GLY A 165 -6.50 -28.21 -27.78
CA GLY A 165 -5.85 -27.43 -28.84
C GLY A 165 -4.31 -27.51 -28.84
N GLN A 166 -3.67 -27.64 -27.67
CA GLN A 166 -2.21 -27.75 -27.58
C GLN A 166 -1.72 -29.17 -27.86
N ILE A 167 -2.49 -30.17 -27.45
CA ILE A 167 -2.17 -31.60 -27.67
C ILE A 167 -2.37 -32.01 -29.15
N ASN A 168 -3.27 -31.34 -29.88
CA ASN A 168 -3.45 -31.60 -31.32
C ASN A 168 -2.32 -31.01 -32.17
N ALA A 169 -1.64 -29.96 -31.68
CA ALA A 169 -0.50 -29.36 -32.37
C ALA A 169 0.75 -30.27 -32.35
N SER A 170 0.95 -31.04 -31.28
CA SER A 170 2.05 -32.00 -31.19
C SER A 170 1.79 -33.29 -31.96
N LYS A 171 0.52 -33.70 -32.14
CA LYS A 171 0.15 -34.89 -32.92
C LYS A 171 0.25 -34.66 -34.45
N ASN A 172 0.07 -33.43 -34.93
CA ASN A 172 0.15 -33.08 -36.36
C ASN A 172 1.59 -32.88 -36.90
N ARG A 173 2.63 -33.03 -36.09
CA ARG A 173 4.04 -33.02 -36.55
C ARG A 173 4.65 -34.42 -36.76
N GLY A 174 3.87 -35.48 -36.65
CA GLY A 174 4.32 -36.87 -36.81
C GLY A 174 3.76 -37.60 -38.03
N GLY A 175 3.31 -36.90 -39.07
CA GLY A 175 2.63 -37.53 -40.21
C GLY A 175 2.88 -36.80 -41.52
N LEU A 176 4.11 -36.90 -42.03
CA LEU A 176 4.47 -36.78 -43.44
C LEU A 176 5.72 -37.64 -43.64
N GLN A 177 5.48 -38.94 -43.89
CA GLN A 177 6.38 -39.73 -44.74
C GLN A 177 6.16 -39.32 -46.18
#